data_AF-A0A349B6P7-F1
#
_entry.id   AF-A0A349B6P7-F1
#
_cell.length_a   1.000
_cell.length_b   1.000
_cell.length_c   1.000
_cell.angle_alpha   90.00
_cell.angle_beta   90.00
_cell.angle_gamma   90.00
#
_symmetry.space_group_name_H-M   'P 1'
#
loop_
_entity.id
_entity.type
_entity.pdbx_description
1 polymer ?
#
loop_
_entity_poly.entity_id
_entity_poly.type
_entity_poly.pdbx_seq_one_letter_code
_entity_poly.pdbx_strand_id
1 'polypeptide(L)' 'FAGESMFHHQRDASKVALVGLVDILSADGVDRLLDVQWTTDHLRSLGAIDVPRNDYIGRLSV' A
#
# COMPACT_ATOMS: atom_id res chain seq x y z
N PHE A 1 7.02 3.11 0.89
CA PHE A 1 7.31 1.83 0.23
C PHE A 1 6.54 1.78 -1.07
N ALA A 2 7.19 1.46 -2.19
CA ALA A 2 6.52 1.28 -3.49
C ALA A 2 6.29 -0.21 -3.70
N GLY A 3 5.02 -0.64 -3.76
CA GLY A 3 4.63 -2.02 -3.98
C GLY A 3 4.54 -2.31 -5.46
N GLU A 4 5.40 -3.16 -6.01
CA GLU A 4 5.43 -3.45 -7.45
C GLU A 4 4.31 -4.43 -7.88
N SER A 5 4.09 -5.50 -7.12
CA SER A 5 3.13 -6.55 -7.47
C SER A 5 2.77 -7.43 -6.26
N MET A 6 1.67 -8.17 -6.37
CA MET A 6 1.27 -9.22 -5.42
C MET A 6 0.69 -10.43 -6.15
N PHE A 7 0.90 -11.62 -5.60
CA PHE A 7 0.35 -12.88 -6.11
C PHE A 7 0.06 -13.84 -4.96
N HIS A 8 -0.74 -14.87 -5.22
CA HIS A 8 -0.99 -15.95 -4.25
C HIS A 8 -1.32 -17.26 -4.95
N HIS A 9 -0.94 -18.38 -4.33
CA HIS A 9 -1.37 -19.73 -4.74
C HIS A 9 -2.52 -20.26 -3.87
N GLN A 10 -2.60 -19.80 -2.62
CA GLN A 10 -3.69 -20.14 -1.71
C GLN A 10 -4.54 -18.90 -1.45
N ARG A 11 -5.85 -19.13 -1.31
CA ARG A 11 -6.82 -18.08 -1.08
C ARG A 11 -6.37 -17.17 0.08
N ASP A 12 -6.48 -15.86 -0.14
CA ASP A 12 -6.19 -14.79 0.81
C ASP A 12 -4.72 -14.60 1.23
N ALA A 13 -3.77 -15.42 0.75
CA ALA A 13 -2.37 -15.31 1.16
C ALA A 13 -1.73 -13.95 0.82
N SER A 14 -2.05 -13.35 -0.33
CA SER A 14 -1.54 -12.01 -0.69
C SER A 14 -2.10 -10.90 0.20
N LYS A 15 -3.31 -11.08 0.73
CA LYS A 15 -3.93 -10.12 1.65
C LYS A 15 -3.29 -10.21 3.03
N VAL A 16 -3.02 -11.42 3.51
CA VAL A 16 -2.27 -11.63 4.77
C VAL A 16 -0.86 -11.02 4.66
N ALA A 17 -0.19 -11.21 3.53
CA ALA A 17 1.10 -10.58 3.26
C ALA A 17 1.01 -9.04 3.27
N LEU A 18 -0.05 -8.46 2.67
CA LEU A 18 -0.29 -7.01 2.70
C LEU A 18 -0.51 -6.50 4.13
N VAL A 19 -1.33 -7.17 4.94
CA VAL A 19 -1.54 -6.80 6.35
C VAL A 19 -0.24 -6.85 7.14
N GLY A 20 0.53 -7.92 7.01
CA GLY A 20 1.83 -8.03 7.67
C GLY A 20 2.83 -6.95 7.22
N LEU A 21 2.80 -6.56 5.94
CA LEU A 21 3.60 -5.43 5.44
C LEU A 21 3.16 -4.11 6.10
N VAL A 22 1.85 -3.86 6.21
CA VAL A 22 1.32 -2.67 6.88
C VAL A 22 1.76 -2.64 8.33
N ASP A 23 1.65 -3.75 9.06
CA ASP A 23 2.08 -3.85 10.46
C ASP A 23 3.55 -3.48 10.63
N ILE A 24 4.43 -3.98 9.73
CA ILE A 24 5.87 -3.64 9.72
C ILE A 24 6.08 -2.15 9.44
N LEU A 25 5.39 -1.60 8.44
CA LEU A 25 5.55 -0.19 8.05
C LEU A 25 5.04 0.76 9.14
N SER A 26 4.03 0.37 9.91
CA SER A 26 3.46 1.20 10.99
C SER A 26 4.05 0.95 12.37
N ALA A 27 5.00 0.01 12.52
CA ALA A 27 5.48 -0.46 13.82
C ALA A 27 6.13 0.63 14.69
N ASP A 28 6.68 1.68 14.07
CA ASP A 28 7.30 2.82 14.75
C ASP A 28 6.36 4.02 14.93
N GLY A 29 5.09 3.90 14.52
CA GLY A 29 4.09 4.97 14.59
C GLY A 29 4.33 6.13 13.62
N VAL A 30 5.30 6.03 12.70
CA VAL A 30 5.55 7.04 11.68
C VAL A 30 4.58 6.83 10.53
N ASP A 31 3.93 7.90 10.08
CA ASP A 31 3.08 7.84 8.89
C ASP A 31 3.95 7.58 7.65
N ARG A 32 3.62 6.54 6.90
CA ARG A 32 4.37 6.09 5.72
C ARG A 32 3.43 5.88 4.55
N LEU A 33 3.91 6.27 3.38
CA LEU A 33 3.21 6.00 2.13
C LEU A 33 3.46 4.56 1.67
N LEU A 34 2.38 3.79 1.46
CA LEU A 34 2.40 2.57 0.64
C LEU A 34 1.84 2.92 -0.75
N ASP A 35 2.73 3.02 -1.72
CA ASP A 35 2.41 3.37 -3.09
C ASP A 35 2.09 2.12 -3.90
N VAL A 36 0.94 2.14 -4.59
CA VAL A 36 0.44 1.07 -5.46
C VAL A 36 0.35 1.49 -6.94
N GLN A 37 1.02 2.59 -7.28
CA GLN A 37 1.12 3.23 -8.60
C GLN A 37 -0.24 3.60 -9.23
N TRP A 38 -1.00 2.59 -9.66
CA TRP A 38 -2.33 2.76 -10.25
C TRP A 38 -3.38 1.98 -9.46
N THR A 39 -4.40 2.71 -9.03
CA THR A 39 -5.51 2.12 -8.33
C THR A 39 -6.34 1.21 -9.24
N THR A 40 -6.54 -0.04 -8.83
CA THR A 40 -7.49 -0.98 -9.43
C THR A 40 -8.65 -1.23 -8.48
N ASP A 41 -9.79 -1.75 -8.97
CA ASP A 41 -10.94 -2.07 -8.11
C ASP A 41 -10.57 -3.06 -6.99
N HIS A 42 -9.66 -4.01 -7.30
CA HIS A 42 -9.13 -4.91 -6.28
C HIS A 42 -8.40 -4.14 -5.18
N LEU A 43 -7.50 -3.23 -5.54
CA LEU A 43 -6.75 -2.43 -4.57
C LEU A 43 -7.67 -1.47 -3.78
N ARG A 44 -8.70 -0.88 -4.41
CA ARG A 44 -9.71 -0.07 -3.69
C ARG A 44 -10.44 -0.87 -2.64
N SER A 45 -10.78 -2.13 -2.94
CA SER A 45 -11.42 -3.03 -1.97
C SER A 45 -10.52 -3.32 -0.75
N LEU A 46 -9.21 -3.10 -0.88
CA LEU A 46 -8.21 -3.23 0.19
C LEU A 46 -7.85 -1.88 0.84
N GLY A 47 -8.52 -0.79 0.47
CA GLY A 47 -8.32 0.54 1.05
C GLY A 47 -7.44 1.50 0.25
N ALA A 48 -7.00 1.15 -0.96
CA ALA A 48 -6.28 2.08 -1.81
C ALA A 48 -7.17 3.26 -2.23
N ILE A 49 -6.59 4.46 -2.19
CA ILE A 49 -7.24 5.71 -2.59
C ILE A 49 -6.38 6.41 -3.64
N ASP A 50 -7.02 7.19 -4.51
CA ASP A 50 -6.27 8.11 -5.36
C ASP A 50 -5.87 9.34 -4.55
N VAL A 51 -4.68 9.84 -4.82
CA VAL A 51 -4.12 11.03 -4.16
C VAL A 51 -3.71 12.01 -5.26
N PRO A 52 -4.04 13.31 -5.13
CA PRO A 52 -3.52 14.31 -6.06
C PRO A 52 -2.00 14.27 -6.13
N ARG A 53 -1.43 14.45 -7.33
CA ARG A 53 0.03 14.34 -7.56
C ARG A 53 0.85 15.19 -6.59
N ASN A 54 0.41 16.42 -6.32
CA ASN A 54 1.13 17.34 -5.43
C ASN A 54 1.15 16.82 -3.98
N ASP A 55 0.04 16.26 -3.51
CA ASP A 55 -0.07 15.68 -2.17
C ASP A 55 0.79 14.41 -2.06
N TYR A 56 0.80 13.58 -3.11
CA TYR A 56 1.67 12.40 -3.19
C TYR A 56 3.16 12.80 -3.12
N ILE A 57 3.59 13.78 -3.91
CA ILE A 57 4.97 14.28 -3.90
C ILE A 57 5.34 14.86 -2.53
N GLY A 58 4.43 15.60 -1.89
CA GLY A 58 4.64 16.14 -0.55
C GLY A 58 4.80 15.07 0.54
N ARG A 59 4.24 13.87 0.33
CA ARG A 59 4.41 12.71 1.22
C ARG A 59 5.67 11.88 0.93
N LEU A 60 6.30 12.05 -0.25
CA LEU A 60 7.56 11.38 -0.59
C LEU A 60 8.79 12.09 -0.02
N SER A 61 8.71 13.40 0.19
CA SER A 61 9.81 14.20 0.72
C SER A 61 9.91 14.01 2.24
N VAL A 62 10.65 12.98 2.64
CA VAL A 62 11.22 12.80 3.99
C VAL A 62 12.73 12.89 3.89
#